data_AF-R0MYK8-F1
#
_entry.id   AF-R0MYK8-F1
#
_cell.length_a   1.000
_cell.length_b   1.000
_cell.length_c   1.000
_cell.angle_alpha   90.00
_cell.angle_beta   90.00
_cell.angle_gamma   90.00
#
_symmetry.space_group_name_H-M   'P 1'
#
loop_
_entity.id
_entity.type
_entity.pdbx_description
1 polymer ?
#
loop_
_entity_poly.entity_id
_entity_poly.type
_entity_poly.pdbx_seq_one_letter_code
_entity_poly.pdbx_strand_id
1 'polypeptide(L)'
;MGENLFGTFVGILFPSCECGIVPIINRFLEKKVPSYTAVPFLVTAPVINPIVLFATYSAFGNSFHVALLRALGSIVVAVILGIFLGFFWQEPIQKENRLACHEHDFSHLNPAKKVFQVFVQAIDEFFDTGRYLVFGCLFASVIQVYVPTRILTSISATPLFAILLLMLLAFLLSLCSEADAFIGASLLSSFGLAPVLAFLVIGPMLDIKNILMMKNYLKARFIGHFITIVTLVVLVYSLLIGVIL
;
A
#
# COMPACT_ATOMS: atom_id res chain seq x y z
N MET A 1 12.21 -5.63 23.53
CA MET A 1 11.11 -4.65 23.73
C MET A 1 11.45 -3.26 23.19
N GLY A 2 12.68 -2.75 23.36
CA GLY A 2 13.08 -1.40 22.89
C GLY A 2 13.21 -1.24 21.36
N GLU A 3 13.46 -2.32 20.63
CA GLU A 3 13.67 -2.29 19.17
C GLU A 3 12.36 -2.05 18.38
N ASN A 4 11.22 -2.50 18.90
CA ASN A 4 9.89 -2.26 18.31
C ASN A 4 9.44 -0.79 18.44
N LEU A 5 9.87 -0.11 19.52
CA LEU A 5 9.55 1.30 19.75
C LEU A 5 10.34 2.22 18.82
N PHE A 6 11.62 1.90 18.59
CA PHE A 6 12.48 2.68 17.70
C PHE A 6 12.02 2.59 16.24
N GLY A 7 11.60 1.40 15.77
CA GLY A 7 11.03 1.23 14.43
C GLY A 7 9.74 2.01 14.21
N THR A 8 8.88 2.10 15.25
CA THR A 8 7.63 2.88 15.19
C THR A 8 7.89 4.39 15.16
N PHE A 9 8.87 4.88 15.95
CA PHE A 9 9.26 6.29 15.96
C PHE A 9 9.92 6.73 14.65
N VAL A 10 10.75 5.87 14.07
CA VAL A 10 11.39 6.12 12.76
C VAL A 10 10.34 6.09 11.64
N GLY A 11 9.34 5.20 11.70
CA GLY A 11 8.25 5.15 10.72
C GLY A 11 7.35 6.40 10.72
N ILE A 12 7.16 7.04 11.88
CA ILE A 12 6.47 8.35 11.97
C ILE A 12 7.32 9.47 11.35
N LEU A 13 8.65 9.38 11.46
CA LEU A 13 9.60 10.41 11.03
C LEU A 13 10.00 10.27 9.55
N PHE A 14 9.84 9.08 8.96
CA PHE A 14 9.97 8.83 7.53
C PHE A 14 8.59 8.65 6.91
N PRO A 15 7.90 9.76 6.55
CA PRO A 15 6.72 9.70 5.71
C PRO A 15 7.12 9.16 4.34
N SER A 16 7.12 7.84 4.22
CA SER A 16 7.35 7.15 2.96
C SER A 16 6.01 7.00 2.27
N CYS A 17 5.92 7.48 1.04
CA CYS A 17 4.78 7.20 0.18
C CYS A 17 4.66 5.67 -0.01
N GLU A 18 3.46 5.14 -0.27
CA GLU A 18 3.25 3.67 -0.37
C GLU A 18 4.15 2.98 -1.42
N CYS A 19 4.65 3.74 -2.40
CA CYS A 19 5.64 3.27 -3.39
C CYS A 19 6.99 2.92 -2.78
N GLY A 20 7.37 3.58 -1.68
CA GLY A 20 8.66 3.43 -1.00
C GLY A 20 8.66 2.40 0.13
N ILE A 21 7.52 1.78 0.46
CA ILE A 21 7.42 0.82 1.58
C ILE A 21 7.86 -0.60 1.20
N VAL A 22 7.57 -1.03 -0.03
CA VAL A 22 7.86 -2.40 -0.48
C VAL A 22 9.38 -2.72 -0.63
N PRO A 23 10.32 -1.79 -0.96
CA PRO A 23 11.74 -2.11 -1.02
C PRO A 23 12.33 -2.18 0.40
N ILE A 24 11.86 -1.31 1.30
CA ILE A 24 12.19 -1.32 2.73
C ILE A 24 11.79 -2.66 3.35
N ILE A 25 10.63 -3.18 2.99
CA ILE A 25 10.14 -4.46 3.49
C ILE A 25 10.93 -5.63 2.92
N ASN A 26 11.30 -5.57 1.65
CA ASN A 26 12.22 -6.53 1.08
C ASN A 26 13.54 -6.58 1.86
N ARG A 27 14.10 -5.41 2.23
CA ARG A 27 15.29 -5.31 3.10
C ARG A 27 15.06 -5.87 4.50
N PHE A 28 13.88 -5.68 5.09
CA PHE A 28 13.56 -6.28 6.38
C PHE A 28 13.48 -7.81 6.29
N LEU A 29 12.87 -8.34 5.23
CA LEU A 29 12.82 -9.78 4.97
C LEU A 29 14.22 -10.37 4.73
N GLU A 30 15.10 -9.67 4.00
CA GLU A 30 16.51 -10.05 3.82
C GLU A 30 17.28 -10.12 5.16
N LYS A 31 16.93 -9.27 6.13
CA LYS A 31 17.49 -9.29 7.49
C LYS A 31 16.86 -10.35 8.40
N LYS A 32 16.15 -11.35 7.84
CA LYS A 32 15.47 -12.45 8.55
C LYS A 32 14.38 -11.97 9.53
N VAL A 33 13.77 -10.80 9.30
CA VAL A 33 12.56 -10.43 10.04
C VAL A 33 11.44 -11.39 9.64
N PRO A 34 10.74 -12.00 10.60
CA PRO A 34 9.68 -12.95 10.30
C PRO A 34 8.60 -12.35 9.39
N SER A 35 8.20 -13.09 8.37
CA SER A 35 7.28 -12.61 7.34
C SER A 35 5.89 -12.24 7.88
N TYR A 36 5.49 -12.81 9.02
CA TYR A 36 4.25 -12.46 9.72
C TYR A 36 4.26 -11.03 10.31
N THR A 37 5.44 -10.42 10.51
CA THR A 37 5.56 -9.02 10.98
C THR A 37 5.71 -8.04 9.81
N ALA A 38 6.40 -8.45 8.76
CA ALA A 38 6.75 -7.60 7.64
C ALA A 38 5.54 -7.25 6.74
N VAL A 39 4.61 -8.18 6.54
CA VAL A 39 3.44 -7.96 5.68
C VAL A 39 2.38 -7.06 6.33
N PRO A 40 2.00 -7.25 7.62
CA PRO A 40 1.13 -6.28 8.28
C PRO A 40 1.74 -4.87 8.27
N PHE A 41 3.06 -4.76 8.46
CA PHE A 41 3.77 -3.48 8.35
C PHE A 41 3.61 -2.83 6.95
N LEU A 42 3.67 -3.63 5.86
CA LEU A 42 3.41 -3.18 4.48
C LEU A 42 2.07 -2.45 4.34
N VAL A 43 1.04 -3.03 4.96
CA VAL A 43 -0.33 -2.56 4.83
C VAL A 43 -0.62 -1.41 5.79
N THR A 44 -0.01 -1.44 6.97
CA THR A 44 -0.33 -0.48 8.05
C THR A 44 0.43 0.84 7.89
N ALA A 45 1.63 0.82 7.31
CA ALA A 45 2.47 2.01 7.16
C ALA A 45 1.83 3.14 6.31
N PRO A 46 1.28 2.90 5.11
CA PRO A 46 0.62 3.98 4.34
C PRO A 46 -0.68 4.46 4.99
N VAL A 47 -1.27 3.67 5.88
CA VAL A 47 -2.56 3.94 6.54
C VAL A 47 -2.40 4.85 7.75
N ILE A 48 -1.39 4.59 8.57
CA ILE A 48 -1.11 5.39 9.78
C ILE A 48 -0.35 6.68 9.43
N ASN A 49 0.02 6.88 8.16
CA ASN A 49 0.69 8.08 7.72
C ASN A 49 -0.14 9.34 8.08
N PRO A 50 0.37 10.22 8.96
CA PRO A 50 -0.36 11.42 9.38
C PRO A 50 -0.68 12.35 8.21
N ILE A 51 0.13 12.33 7.14
CA ILE A 51 -0.08 13.14 5.95
C ILE A 51 -1.34 12.68 5.20
N VAL A 52 -1.55 11.37 5.10
CA VAL A 52 -2.73 10.78 4.46
C VAL A 52 -3.99 11.08 5.25
N LEU A 53 -3.93 10.97 6.58
CA LEU A 53 -5.05 11.30 7.46
C LEU A 53 -5.40 12.79 7.38
N PHE A 54 -4.40 13.67 7.37
CA PHE A 54 -4.59 15.10 7.21
C PHE A 54 -5.13 15.49 5.83
N ALA A 55 -4.64 14.85 4.76
CA ALA A 55 -5.15 15.05 3.40
C ALA A 55 -6.63 14.61 3.30
N THR A 56 -6.99 13.48 3.90
CA THR A 56 -8.38 13.00 3.95
C THR A 56 -9.27 13.96 4.73
N TYR A 57 -8.80 14.46 5.87
CA TYR A 57 -9.53 15.44 6.66
C TYR A 57 -9.79 16.76 5.91
N SER A 58 -8.77 17.26 5.22
CA SER A 58 -8.87 18.47 4.40
C SER A 58 -9.81 18.29 3.21
N ALA A 59 -9.68 17.17 2.48
CA ALA A 59 -10.46 16.88 1.28
C ALA A 59 -11.97 16.73 1.54
N PHE A 60 -12.36 16.15 2.68
CA PHE A 60 -13.76 15.93 3.06
C PHE A 60 -14.35 17.05 3.91
N GLY A 61 -13.83 18.27 3.79
CA GLY A 61 -14.43 19.47 4.38
C GLY A 61 -14.48 19.44 5.90
N ASN A 62 -13.41 19.01 6.56
CA ASN A 62 -13.27 19.03 8.02
C ASN A 62 -14.13 17.97 8.76
N SER A 63 -14.60 16.94 8.05
CA SER A 63 -15.33 15.81 8.65
C SER A 63 -14.36 14.74 9.17
N PHE A 64 -14.17 14.71 10.49
CA PHE A 64 -13.37 13.66 11.16
C PHE A 64 -13.90 12.24 10.92
N HIS A 65 -15.20 12.11 10.62
CA HIS A 65 -15.85 10.84 10.37
C HIS A 65 -15.21 10.04 9.22
N VAL A 66 -14.98 10.64 8.05
CA VAL A 66 -14.45 9.91 6.89
C VAL A 66 -13.00 9.47 7.12
N ALA A 67 -12.18 10.34 7.72
CA ALA A 67 -10.81 10.02 8.08
C ALA A 67 -10.74 8.87 9.10
N LEU A 68 -11.62 8.88 10.11
CA LEU A 68 -11.70 7.82 11.10
C LEU A 68 -12.18 6.50 10.49
N LEU A 69 -13.20 6.53 9.63
CA LEU A 69 -13.67 5.35 8.92
C LEU A 69 -12.57 4.76 8.03
N ARG A 70 -11.84 5.60 7.28
CA ARG A 70 -10.69 5.16 6.48
C ARG A 70 -9.63 4.49 7.35
N ALA A 71 -9.28 5.09 8.48
CA ALA A 71 -8.29 4.53 9.42
C ALA A 71 -8.76 3.18 9.99
N LEU A 72 -10.01 3.10 10.47
CA LEU A 72 -10.59 1.88 11.02
C LEU A 72 -10.68 0.76 9.98
N GLY A 73 -11.19 1.05 8.78
CA GLY A 73 -11.28 0.08 7.69
C GLY A 73 -9.93 -0.52 7.35
N SER A 74 -8.91 0.33 7.23
CA SER A 74 -7.56 -0.12 6.94
C SER A 74 -6.90 -0.90 8.09
N ILE A 75 -7.17 -0.56 9.36
CA ILE A 75 -6.72 -1.35 10.52
C ILE A 75 -7.38 -2.73 10.50
N VAL A 76 -8.68 -2.80 10.22
CA VAL A 76 -9.41 -4.08 10.10
C VAL A 76 -8.79 -4.95 9.01
N VAL A 77 -8.49 -4.39 7.84
CA VAL A 77 -7.81 -5.11 6.76
C VAL A 77 -6.43 -5.61 7.19
N ALA A 78 -5.63 -4.76 7.84
CA ALA A 78 -4.30 -5.12 8.31
C ALA A 78 -4.33 -6.26 9.35
N VAL A 79 -5.27 -6.22 10.30
CA VAL A 79 -5.44 -7.27 11.32
C VAL A 79 -5.89 -8.58 10.69
N ILE A 80 -6.88 -8.57 9.80
CA ILE A 80 -7.37 -9.79 9.14
C ILE A 80 -6.26 -10.42 8.28
N LEU A 81 -5.53 -9.61 7.52
CA LEU A 81 -4.37 -10.08 6.76
C LEU A 81 -3.29 -10.67 7.68
N GLY A 82 -2.96 -9.99 8.78
CA GLY A 82 -1.95 -10.45 9.73
C GLY A 82 -2.32 -11.80 10.36
N ILE A 83 -3.58 -11.97 10.78
CA ILE A 83 -4.08 -13.24 11.32
C ILE A 83 -4.04 -14.32 10.23
N PHE A 84 -4.57 -14.03 9.04
CA PHE A 84 -4.61 -14.99 7.93
C PHE A 84 -3.21 -15.50 7.58
N LEU A 85 -2.24 -14.58 7.49
CA LEU A 85 -0.85 -14.91 7.19
C LEU A 85 -0.16 -15.67 8.31
N GLY A 86 -0.44 -15.32 9.57
CA GLY A 86 0.08 -16.03 10.73
C GLY A 86 -0.38 -17.49 10.81
N PHE A 87 -1.57 -17.82 10.28
CA PHE A 87 -2.09 -19.18 10.24
C PHE A 87 -1.69 -19.96 8.99
N PHE A 88 -1.72 -19.34 7.80
CA PHE A 88 -1.57 -20.06 6.52
C PHE A 88 -0.16 -20.05 5.93
N TRP A 89 0.71 -19.11 6.33
CA TRP A 89 2.00 -18.91 5.65
C TRP A 89 3.18 -19.00 6.63
N GLN A 90 3.69 -20.22 6.81
CA GLN A 90 4.97 -20.48 7.48
C GLN A 90 6.15 -20.59 6.50
N GLU A 91 5.86 -20.64 5.19
CA GLU A 91 6.84 -20.74 4.11
C GLU A 91 7.46 -19.37 3.75
N PRO A 92 8.71 -19.31 3.25
CA PRO A 92 9.33 -18.06 2.82
C PRO A 92 8.52 -17.44 1.66
N ILE A 93 8.01 -16.23 1.88
CA ILE A 93 7.18 -15.45 0.93
C ILE A 93 8.04 -14.83 -0.19
N GLN A 94 9.31 -14.58 0.13
CA GLN A 94 10.30 -13.99 -0.75
C GLN A 94 10.68 -14.96 -1.87
N LYS A 95 10.94 -14.42 -3.07
CA LYS A 95 11.61 -15.20 -4.11
C LYS A 95 13.07 -15.36 -3.70
N GLU A 96 13.55 -16.60 -3.68
CA GLU A 96 14.94 -16.98 -3.36
C GLU A 96 15.98 -16.43 -4.35
N ASN A 97 15.54 -15.69 -5.36
CA ASN A 97 16.31 -15.42 -6.56
C ASN A 97 16.47 -13.91 -6.77
N ARG A 98 17.19 -13.26 -5.86
CA ARG A 98 18.16 -12.22 -6.22
C ARG A 98 19.35 -12.32 -5.30
N LEU A 99 20.51 -12.13 -5.93
CA LEU A 99 21.85 -12.21 -5.37
C LEU A 99 21.84 -11.78 -3.91
N ALA A 100 22.29 -12.68 -3.04
CA ALA A 100 22.96 -12.30 -1.81
C ALA A 100 23.91 -11.16 -2.17
N CYS A 101 23.48 -9.91 -1.93
CA CYS A 101 24.35 -8.76 -2.03
C CYS A 101 25.45 -9.06 -1.03
N HIS A 102 26.63 -9.33 -1.57
CA HIS A 102 27.89 -9.57 -0.89
C HIS A 102 27.86 -9.09 0.56
N GLU A 103 27.85 -10.04 1.49
CA GLU A 103 28.36 -9.85 2.84
C GLU A 103 29.81 -9.39 2.68
N HIS A 104 30.00 -8.09 2.50
CA HIS A 104 31.30 -7.49 2.65
C HIS A 104 31.56 -7.50 4.16
N ASP A 105 32.47 -8.37 4.59
CA ASP A 105 33.01 -8.36 5.93
C ASP A 105 33.63 -6.97 6.21
N PHE A 106 32.91 -6.13 6.96
CA PHE A 106 33.24 -4.72 7.21
C PHE A 106 34.10 -4.53 8.48
N SER A 107 34.76 -5.58 8.96
CA SER A 107 35.61 -5.51 10.15
C SER A 107 36.87 -4.63 9.95
N HIS A 108 37.25 -4.31 8.71
CA HIS A 108 38.56 -3.70 8.39
C HIS A 108 38.55 -2.33 7.64
N LEU A 109 37.44 -1.60 7.56
CA LEU A 109 37.36 -0.35 6.75
C LEU A 109 37.19 0.95 7.56
N ASN A 110 37.88 2.00 7.10
CA ASN A 110 37.83 3.37 7.62
C ASN A 110 36.38 3.93 7.58
N PRO A 111 35.87 4.63 8.63
CA PRO A 111 34.49 5.14 8.69
C PRO A 111 34.03 5.93 7.46
N ALA A 112 34.93 6.68 6.81
CA ALA A 112 34.64 7.42 5.59
C ALA A 112 34.30 6.51 4.39
N LYS A 113 35.00 5.38 4.23
CA LYS A 113 34.70 4.39 3.18
C LYS A 113 33.41 3.63 3.46
N LYS A 114 33.11 3.39 4.74
CA LYS A 114 31.85 2.76 5.16
C LYS A 114 30.64 3.62 4.79
N VAL A 115 30.69 4.92 5.04
CA VAL A 115 29.61 5.85 4.64
C VAL A 115 29.46 5.93 3.12
N PHE A 116 30.57 6.02 2.39
CA PHE A 116 30.55 6.06 0.92
C PHE A 116 29.95 4.78 0.33
N GLN A 117 30.28 3.62 0.88
CA GLN A 117 29.80 2.33 0.38
C GLN A 117 28.32 2.09 0.73
N VAL A 118 27.84 2.57 1.88
CA VAL A 118 26.40 2.60 2.20
C VAL A 118 25.63 3.49 1.21
N PHE A 119 26.21 4.62 0.80
CA PHE A 119 25.62 5.50 -0.20
C PHE A 119 25.53 4.84 -1.58
N VAL A 120 26.60 4.19 -2.04
CA VAL A 120 26.61 3.47 -3.34
C VAL A 120 25.57 2.33 -3.31
N GLN A 121 25.51 1.56 -2.23
CA GLN A 121 24.50 0.51 -2.05
C GLN A 121 23.07 1.05 -2.09
N ALA A 122 22.82 2.20 -1.45
CA ALA A 122 21.52 2.84 -1.47
C ALA A 122 21.13 3.34 -2.87
N ILE A 123 22.11 3.83 -3.65
CA ILE A 123 21.90 4.29 -5.03
C ILE A 123 21.55 3.11 -5.93
N ASP A 124 22.29 2.00 -5.87
CA ASP A 124 22.00 0.81 -6.68
C ASP A 124 20.60 0.26 -6.40
N GLU A 125 20.20 0.22 -5.12
CA GLU A 125 18.87 -0.22 -4.72
C GLU A 125 17.76 0.76 -5.14
N PHE A 126 18.05 2.07 -5.13
CA PHE A 126 17.15 3.09 -5.64
C PHE A 126 16.93 2.95 -7.14
N PHE A 127 17.97 2.69 -7.93
CA PHE A 127 17.82 2.46 -9.38
C PHE A 127 17.11 1.15 -9.69
N ASP A 128 17.38 0.08 -8.93
CA ASP A 128 16.69 -1.20 -9.10
C ASP A 128 15.20 -1.09 -8.78
N THR A 129 14.83 -0.34 -7.75
CA THR A 129 13.42 -0.08 -7.42
C THR A 129 12.78 0.93 -8.39
N GLY A 130 13.53 1.99 -8.71
CA GLY A 130 13.08 3.13 -9.51
C GLY A 130 12.62 2.73 -10.90
N ARG A 131 13.28 1.77 -11.55
CA ARG A 131 12.83 1.25 -12.86
C ARG A 131 11.40 0.69 -12.82
N TYR A 132 11.03 -0.04 -11.77
CA TYR A 132 9.68 -0.60 -11.64
C TYR A 132 8.65 0.50 -11.36
N LEU A 133 9.02 1.47 -10.53
CA LEU A 133 8.18 2.64 -10.26
C LEU A 133 7.93 3.43 -11.54
N VAL A 134 8.97 3.69 -12.34
CA VAL A 134 8.85 4.41 -13.63
C VAL A 134 7.90 3.67 -14.59
N PHE A 135 8.05 2.36 -14.77
CA PHE A 135 7.13 1.59 -15.61
C PHE A 135 5.70 1.57 -15.07
N GLY A 136 5.53 1.44 -13.74
CA GLY A 136 4.23 1.47 -13.08
C GLY A 136 3.51 2.82 -13.25
N CYS A 137 4.22 3.93 -13.04
CA CYS A 137 3.68 5.27 -13.20
C CYS A 137 3.40 5.62 -14.67
N LEU A 138 4.22 5.16 -15.60
CA LEU A 138 3.97 5.34 -17.04
C LEU A 138 2.69 4.61 -17.46
N PHE A 139 2.51 3.37 -17.00
CA PHE A 139 1.28 2.63 -17.28
C PHE A 139 0.05 3.26 -16.63
N ALA A 140 0.16 3.71 -15.37
CA ALA A 140 -0.91 4.40 -14.67
C ALA A 140 -1.31 5.71 -15.36
N SER A 141 -0.35 6.52 -15.83
CA SER A 141 -0.65 7.79 -16.50
C SER A 141 -1.38 7.58 -17.84
N VAL A 142 -1.02 6.53 -18.60
CA VAL A 142 -1.76 6.14 -19.80
C VAL A 142 -3.20 5.79 -19.44
N ILE A 143 -3.42 4.96 -18.42
CA ILE A 143 -4.78 4.61 -17.97
C ILE A 143 -5.56 5.85 -17.54
N GLN A 144 -4.96 6.74 -16.75
CA GLN A 144 -5.61 7.96 -16.28
C GLN A 144 -6.04 8.90 -17.43
N VAL A 145 -5.25 8.97 -18.51
CA VAL A 145 -5.59 9.78 -19.69
C VAL A 145 -6.73 9.14 -20.50
N TYR A 146 -6.74 7.80 -20.62
CA TYR A 146 -7.72 7.09 -21.45
C TYR A 146 -8.99 6.66 -20.72
N VAL A 147 -9.02 6.64 -19.39
CA VAL A 147 -10.18 6.26 -18.59
C VAL A 147 -10.90 7.51 -18.06
N PRO A 148 -11.91 8.02 -18.78
CA PRO A 148 -12.73 9.10 -18.26
C PRO A 148 -13.64 8.57 -17.14
N THR A 149 -13.55 9.19 -15.96
CA THR A 149 -14.42 8.96 -14.80
C THR A 149 -15.92 9.11 -15.12
N ARG A 150 -16.26 9.77 -16.24
CA ARG A 150 -17.62 9.97 -16.74
C ARG A 150 -18.32 8.68 -17.23
N ILE A 151 -17.57 7.68 -17.70
CA ILE A 151 -18.17 6.39 -18.16
C ILE A 151 -18.69 5.57 -16.97
N LEU A 152 -18.14 5.83 -15.78
CA LEU A 152 -18.40 5.04 -14.59
C LEU A 152 -19.66 5.47 -13.83
N THR A 153 -20.11 6.72 -14.01
CA THR A 153 -21.33 7.23 -13.36
C THR A 153 -22.62 6.71 -14.01
N SER A 154 -22.55 6.15 -15.22
CA SER A 154 -23.72 5.66 -15.97
C SER A 154 -24.13 4.22 -15.63
N ILE A 155 -23.29 3.47 -14.89
CA ILE A 155 -23.38 2.00 -14.74
C ILE A 155 -23.83 1.58 -13.31
N SER A 156 -23.91 2.50 -12.35
CA SER A 156 -24.27 2.18 -10.96
C SER A 156 -25.78 2.02 -10.76
N ALA A 157 -26.31 0.86 -11.15
CA ALA A 157 -27.71 0.48 -10.86
C ALA A 157 -27.91 -0.06 -9.43
N THR A 158 -26.84 -0.52 -8.75
CA THR A 158 -26.92 -1.10 -7.39
C THR A 158 -25.70 -0.72 -6.54
N PRO A 159 -25.84 -0.65 -5.19
CA PRO A 159 -24.76 -0.26 -4.28
C PRO A 159 -23.54 -1.18 -4.34
N LEU A 160 -23.75 -2.49 -4.56
CA LEU A 160 -22.65 -3.45 -4.69
C LEU A 160 -21.83 -3.18 -5.97
N PHE A 161 -22.49 -2.94 -7.10
CA PHE A 161 -21.80 -2.58 -8.34
C PHE A 161 -21.04 -1.25 -8.21
N ALA A 162 -21.59 -0.26 -7.49
CA ALA A 162 -20.88 1.00 -7.21
C ALA A 162 -19.59 0.76 -6.41
N ILE A 163 -19.63 -0.09 -5.37
CA ILE A 163 -18.45 -0.44 -4.56
C ILE A 163 -17.39 -1.14 -5.43
N LEU A 164 -17.77 -2.16 -6.20
CA LEU A 164 -16.86 -2.88 -7.10
C LEU A 164 -16.23 -1.95 -8.13
N LEU A 165 -17.04 -1.07 -8.72
CA LEU A 165 -16.61 -0.12 -9.72
C LEU A 165 -15.59 0.88 -9.14
N LEU A 166 -15.86 1.41 -7.94
CA LEU A 166 -14.94 2.35 -7.30
C LEU A 166 -13.66 1.67 -6.82
N MET A 167 -13.71 0.41 -6.38
CA MET A 167 -12.50 -0.37 -6.10
C MET A 167 -11.65 -0.60 -7.36
N LEU A 168 -12.28 -0.94 -8.48
CA LEU A 168 -11.59 -1.09 -9.76
C LEU A 168 -10.99 0.25 -10.23
N LEU A 169 -11.72 1.34 -10.03
CA LEU A 169 -11.24 2.69 -10.37
C LEU A 169 -10.01 3.06 -9.54
N ALA A 170 -10.02 2.80 -8.23
CA ALA A 170 -8.85 3.03 -7.37
C ALA A 170 -7.63 2.29 -7.92
N PHE A 171 -7.79 1.00 -8.18
CA PHE A 171 -6.73 0.14 -8.71
C PHE A 171 -6.18 0.63 -10.07
N LEU A 172 -7.05 1.10 -10.97
CA LEU A 172 -6.67 1.59 -12.29
C LEU A 172 -5.99 2.96 -12.23
N LEU A 173 -6.52 3.88 -11.42
CA LEU A 173 -5.94 5.21 -11.28
C LEU A 173 -4.60 5.14 -10.57
N SER A 174 -4.42 4.22 -9.61
CA SER A 174 -3.13 3.96 -8.97
C SER A 174 -2.43 5.25 -8.53
N LEU A 175 -3.19 6.18 -7.94
CA LEU A 175 -2.71 7.48 -7.49
C LEU A 175 -1.93 7.30 -6.19
N CYS A 176 -1.42 8.40 -5.65
CA CYS A 176 -0.87 8.40 -4.29
C CYS A 176 -2.01 8.55 -3.27
N SER A 177 -1.88 7.91 -2.12
CA SER A 177 -2.86 7.93 -1.02
C SER A 177 -3.39 9.32 -0.60
N GLU A 178 -2.60 10.39 -0.83
CA GLU A 178 -3.03 11.79 -0.63
C GLU A 178 -3.95 12.29 -1.75
N ALA A 179 -3.63 11.98 -3.01
CA ALA A 179 -4.43 12.38 -4.18
C ALA A 179 -5.77 11.63 -4.24
N ASP A 180 -5.80 10.37 -3.78
CA ASP A 180 -7.02 9.58 -3.65
C ASP A 180 -8.07 10.26 -2.78
N ALA A 181 -7.65 10.95 -1.71
CA ALA A 181 -8.57 11.68 -0.84
C ALA A 181 -9.38 12.75 -1.60
N PHE A 182 -8.73 13.51 -2.48
CA PHE A 182 -9.36 14.58 -3.26
C PHE A 182 -10.28 14.04 -4.37
N ILE A 183 -9.86 12.96 -5.03
CA ILE A 183 -10.68 12.28 -6.04
C ILE A 183 -11.91 11.66 -5.37
N GLY A 184 -11.73 10.96 -4.25
CA GLY A 184 -12.81 10.35 -3.47
C GLY A 184 -13.84 11.39 -2.98
N ALA A 185 -13.37 12.55 -2.48
CA ALA A 185 -14.27 13.62 -2.06
C ALA A 185 -15.16 14.14 -3.21
N SER A 186 -14.62 14.21 -4.42
CA SER A 186 -15.37 14.62 -5.61
C SER A 186 -16.41 13.58 -6.07
N LEU A 187 -16.19 12.30 -5.74
CA LEU A 187 -17.08 11.18 -6.08
C LEU A 187 -18.20 10.97 -5.05
N LEU A 188 -18.07 11.56 -3.86
CA LEU A 188 -19.00 11.38 -2.74
C LEU A 188 -20.44 11.78 -3.10
N SER A 189 -20.60 12.88 -3.84
CA SER A 189 -21.91 13.39 -4.28
C SER A 189 -22.60 12.48 -5.30
N SER A 190 -21.85 11.63 -6.02
CA SER A 190 -22.38 10.79 -7.10
C SER A 190 -22.61 9.34 -6.68
N PHE A 191 -21.75 8.79 -5.81
CA PHE A 191 -21.76 7.36 -5.45
C PHE A 191 -22.08 7.11 -3.97
N GLY A 192 -22.08 8.14 -3.13
CA GLY A 192 -22.28 8.00 -1.69
C GLY A 192 -21.02 7.55 -0.93
N LEU A 193 -21.16 7.40 0.38
CA LEU A 193 -20.02 7.22 1.28
C LEU A 193 -19.37 5.84 1.19
N ALA A 194 -20.17 4.77 1.11
CA ALA A 194 -19.65 3.39 1.13
C ALA A 194 -18.73 3.04 -0.07
N PRO A 195 -19.09 3.35 -1.34
CA PRO A 195 -18.20 3.13 -2.48
C PRO A 195 -16.93 4.00 -2.42
N VAL A 196 -17.07 5.26 -1.98
CA VAL A 196 -15.92 6.17 -1.84
C VAL A 196 -14.97 5.69 -0.75
N LEU A 197 -15.50 5.18 0.35
CA LEU A 197 -14.68 4.58 1.41
C LEU A 197 -13.94 3.34 0.90
N ALA A 198 -14.59 2.52 0.07
CA ALA A 198 -13.94 1.38 -0.58
C ALA A 198 -12.74 1.82 -1.43
N PHE A 199 -12.94 2.87 -2.25
CA PHE A 199 -11.89 3.49 -3.05
C PHE A 199 -10.70 3.97 -2.19
N LEU A 200 -10.98 4.68 -1.09
CA LEU A 200 -9.95 5.26 -0.22
C LEU A 200 -9.15 4.23 0.58
N VAL A 201 -9.76 3.10 0.94
CA VAL A 201 -9.11 2.02 1.70
C VAL A 201 -8.31 1.11 0.78
N ILE A 202 -8.84 0.78 -0.41
CA ILE A 202 -8.19 -0.16 -1.31
C ILE A 202 -7.00 0.43 -2.06
N GLY A 203 -7.05 1.72 -2.44
CA GLY A 203 -5.99 2.40 -3.22
C GLY A 203 -4.59 2.17 -2.66
N PRO A 204 -4.29 2.60 -1.41
CA PRO A 204 -2.96 2.45 -0.84
C PRO A 204 -2.50 1.00 -0.63
N MET A 205 -3.43 0.03 -0.67
CA MET A 205 -3.12 -1.39 -0.50
C MET A 205 -2.90 -2.09 -1.84
N LEU A 206 -3.67 -1.73 -2.86
CA LEU A 206 -3.71 -2.39 -4.15
C LEU A 206 -3.63 -1.37 -5.29
N ASP A 207 -2.41 -1.25 -5.82
CA ASP A 207 -2.09 -0.41 -6.96
C ASP A 207 -1.27 -1.19 -7.99
N ILE A 208 -1.36 -0.80 -9.26
CA ILE A 208 -0.58 -1.42 -10.34
C ILE A 208 0.93 -1.31 -10.06
N LYS A 209 1.40 -0.12 -9.63
CA LYS A 209 2.81 0.10 -9.23
C LYS A 209 3.26 -0.86 -8.12
N ASN A 210 2.43 -1.02 -7.08
CA ASN A 210 2.73 -1.84 -5.92
C ASN A 210 2.78 -3.33 -6.32
N ILE A 211 1.83 -3.79 -7.14
CA ILE A 211 1.81 -5.17 -7.66
C ILE A 211 3.02 -5.45 -8.54
N LEU A 212 3.36 -4.54 -9.46
CA LEU A 212 4.52 -4.69 -10.35
C LEU A 212 5.80 -4.85 -9.53
N MET A 213 5.93 -4.06 -8.47
CA MET A 213 7.05 -4.08 -7.57
C MET A 213 7.07 -5.34 -6.70
N MET A 214 5.96 -5.70 -6.05
CA MET A 214 5.80 -6.93 -5.28
C MET A 214 6.09 -8.18 -6.11
N LYS A 215 5.71 -8.20 -7.40
CA LYS A 215 5.98 -9.32 -8.31
C LYS A 215 7.48 -9.59 -8.47
N ASN A 216 8.33 -8.59 -8.26
CA ASN A 216 9.77 -8.77 -8.30
C ASN A 216 10.30 -9.45 -7.03
N TYR A 217 9.80 -9.07 -5.85
CA TYR A 217 10.33 -9.50 -4.55
C TYR A 217 9.61 -10.74 -3.95
N LEU A 218 8.33 -10.91 -4.23
CA LEU A 218 7.47 -11.93 -3.62
C LEU A 218 6.98 -12.96 -4.63
N LYS A 219 6.65 -14.16 -4.15
CA LYS A 219 6.08 -15.24 -4.97
C LYS A 219 4.71 -14.82 -5.52
N ALA A 220 4.43 -15.07 -6.80
CA ALA A 220 3.16 -14.69 -7.42
C ALA A 220 1.92 -15.32 -6.74
N ARG A 221 2.07 -16.53 -6.17
CA ARG A 221 0.99 -17.19 -5.41
C ARG A 221 0.56 -16.37 -4.19
N PHE A 222 1.52 -15.78 -3.48
CA PHE A 222 1.26 -14.93 -2.33
C PHE A 222 0.56 -13.64 -2.75
N ILE A 223 1.03 -13.01 -3.83
CA ILE A 223 0.43 -11.78 -4.37
C ILE A 223 -1.06 -12.01 -4.72
N GLY A 224 -1.38 -13.14 -5.34
CA GLY A 224 -2.76 -13.51 -5.64
C GLY A 224 -3.62 -13.60 -4.37
N HIS A 225 -3.15 -14.30 -3.34
CA HIS A 225 -3.88 -14.40 -2.07
C HIS A 225 -4.05 -13.05 -1.38
N PHE A 226 -3.00 -12.22 -1.38
CA PHE A 226 -3.03 -10.88 -0.83
C PHE A 226 -4.12 -10.02 -1.50
N ILE A 227 -4.15 -9.98 -2.84
CA ILE A 227 -5.16 -9.25 -3.61
C ILE A 227 -6.56 -9.76 -3.25
N THR A 228 -6.78 -11.08 -3.30
CA THR A 228 -8.09 -11.68 -3.04
C THR A 228 -8.59 -11.34 -1.63
N ILE A 229 -7.73 -11.43 -0.61
CA ILE A 229 -8.12 -11.15 0.77
C ILE A 229 -8.41 -9.66 0.96
N VAL A 230 -7.53 -8.77 0.49
CA VAL A 230 -7.76 -7.32 0.59
C VAL A 230 -9.07 -6.94 -0.09
N THR A 231 -9.30 -7.40 -1.33
CA THR A 231 -10.54 -7.11 -2.05
C THR A 231 -11.77 -7.62 -1.32
N LEU A 232 -11.75 -8.85 -0.78
CA LEU A 232 -12.88 -9.40 -0.03
C LEU A 232 -13.15 -8.64 1.27
N VAL A 233 -12.11 -8.32 2.04
CA VAL A 233 -12.27 -7.61 3.32
C VAL A 233 -12.79 -6.19 3.08
N VAL A 234 -12.24 -5.46 2.10
CA VAL A 234 -12.72 -4.12 1.76
C VAL A 234 -14.16 -4.16 1.26
N LEU A 235 -14.52 -5.13 0.43
CA LEU A 235 -15.89 -5.31 -0.05
C LEU A 235 -16.87 -5.53 1.11
N VAL A 236 -16.54 -6.44 2.04
CA VAL A 236 -17.38 -6.72 3.22
C VAL A 236 -17.47 -5.48 4.12
N TYR A 237 -16.34 -4.81 4.37
CA TYR A 237 -16.28 -3.61 5.19
C TYR A 237 -17.17 -2.49 4.62
N SER A 238 -17.06 -2.22 3.32
CA SER A 238 -17.87 -1.19 2.65
C SER A 238 -19.34 -1.56 2.56
N LEU A 239 -19.67 -2.84 2.38
CA LEU A 239 -21.06 -3.30 2.46
C LEU A 239 -21.66 -3.11 3.85
N LEU A 240 -20.92 -3.44 4.92
CA LEU A 240 -21.37 -3.22 6.29
C LEU A 240 -21.62 -1.74 6.57
N ILE A 241 -20.69 -0.87 6.16
CA ILE A 241 -20.85 0.59 6.28
C ILE A 241 -22.08 1.05 5.51
N GLY A 242 -22.29 0.55 4.29
CA GLY A 242 -23.42 0.94 3.44
C GLY A 242 -24.78 0.38 3.88
N VAL A 243 -24.82 -0.56 4.83
CA VAL A 243 -26.06 -1.04 5.48
C VAL A 243 -26.33 -0.27 6.78
N ILE A 244 -25.27 0.16 7.47
CA ILE A 244 -25.37 0.87 8.76
C ILE A 244 -25.73 2.36 8.56
N LEU A 245 -25.27 2.98 7.46
CA LEU A 245 -25.55 4.36 7.06
C LEU A 245 -26.69 4.44 6.03
#